data_AF-A0AA37UR22-F1
#
_entry.id   AF-A0AA37UR22-F1
#
_cell.length_a   1.000
_cell.length_b   1.000
_cell.length_c   1.000
_cell.angle_alpha   90.00
_cell.angle_beta   90.00
_cell.angle_gamma   90.00
#
_symmetry.space_group_name_H-M   'P 1'
#
loop_
_entity.id
_entity.type
_entity.pdbx_description
1 polymer ?
#
loop_
_entity_poly.entity_id
_entity_poly.type
_entity_poly.pdbx_seq_one_letter_code
_entity_poly.pdbx_strand_id
1 'polypeptide(L)'
;MAHSIVRTLLVSGAAAGLMASAGACSCSIGSSSHAVAKGDVASQIIQKMTDAQGNKPDSVDCPGDLPANVGAQLNCSMKVKGATYNVNVTVTSVDGSNVKFDMVETVDKSQVAASISDNITQQVGTKPESVTCPDNLKGVQGATLRCKLITDGKTYGVTVSVTGVDAGTVDYHFVVDDQPSSS
;
A
#
# COMPACT_ATOMS: atom_id res chain seq x y z
N MET A 1 -23.02 -61.69 17.79
CA MET A 1 -24.29 -61.42 17.08
C MET A 1 -24.61 -59.95 17.34
N ALA A 2 -24.12 -59.03 16.50
CA ALA A 2 -24.92 -58.30 15.50
C ALA A 2 -25.66 -57.09 16.14
N HIS A 3 -25.60 -55.83 15.70
CA HIS A 3 -25.12 -55.19 14.47
C HIS A 3 -24.64 -53.75 14.77
N SER A 4 -23.66 -53.33 13.96
CA SER A 4 -23.19 -51.96 13.75
C SER A 4 -24.26 -51.05 13.16
N ILE A 5 -24.38 -49.79 13.62
CA ILE A 5 -24.97 -48.69 12.84
C ILE A 5 -24.14 -47.41 13.09
N VAL A 6 -23.20 -47.18 12.19
CA VAL A 6 -22.52 -45.90 11.95
C VAL A 6 -23.54 -44.89 11.44
N ARG A 7 -23.73 -43.77 12.16
CA ARG A 7 -24.50 -42.61 11.69
C ARG A 7 -23.54 -41.57 11.13
N THR A 8 -23.29 -41.68 9.83
CA THR A 8 -22.62 -40.68 9.01
C THR A 8 -23.51 -39.44 8.90
N LEU A 9 -23.15 -38.35 9.57
CA LEU A 9 -23.72 -37.02 9.30
C LEU A 9 -22.83 -36.31 8.28
N LEU A 10 -23.32 -36.30 7.04
CA LEU A 10 -22.85 -35.43 5.97
C LEU A 10 -23.34 -34.00 6.30
N VAL A 11 -22.44 -33.14 6.80
CA VAL A 11 -22.66 -31.70 6.78
C VAL A 11 -22.20 -31.18 5.42
N SER A 12 -23.16 -31.06 4.51
CA SER A 12 -23.10 -30.11 3.39
C SER A 12 -23.22 -28.71 3.97
N GLY A 13 -22.12 -27.99 4.04
CA GLY A 13 -22.08 -26.55 4.27
C GLY A 13 -21.31 -25.91 3.14
N ALA A 14 -22.02 -25.42 2.13
CA ALA A 14 -21.43 -24.61 1.07
C ALA A 14 -20.90 -23.30 1.70
N ALA A 15 -19.59 -23.23 1.92
CA ALA A 15 -18.93 -21.97 2.23
C ALA A 15 -18.88 -21.14 0.94
N ALA A 16 -19.92 -20.35 0.70
CA ALA A 16 -19.90 -19.24 -0.25
C ALA A 16 -19.01 -18.12 0.35
N GLY A 17 -17.69 -18.33 0.30
CA GLY A 17 -16.70 -17.30 0.62
C GLY A 17 -16.44 -16.44 -0.62
N LEU A 18 -17.31 -15.48 -0.90
CA LEU A 18 -17.08 -14.42 -1.86
C LEU A 18 -16.68 -13.15 -1.10
N MET A 19 -15.39 -12.82 -1.10
CA MET A 19 -14.89 -11.45 -1.26
C MET A 19 -13.51 -11.50 -1.93
N ALA A 20 -13.53 -11.67 -3.25
CA ALA A 20 -12.43 -11.27 -4.11
C ALA A 20 -12.71 -9.83 -4.54
N SER A 21 -11.95 -8.87 -4.02
CA SER A 21 -11.85 -7.54 -4.61
C SER A 21 -10.40 -7.26 -4.99
N ALA A 22 -9.83 -8.15 -5.81
CA ALA A 22 -8.73 -7.77 -6.70
C ALA A 22 -9.36 -7.16 -7.95
N GLY A 23 -9.87 -5.93 -7.82
CA GLY A 23 -10.37 -5.15 -8.94
C GLY A 23 -9.20 -4.66 -9.81
N ALA A 24 -8.52 -5.60 -10.48
CA ALA A 24 -7.41 -5.29 -11.36
C ALA A 24 -7.90 -4.35 -12.47
N CYS A 25 -7.35 -3.14 -12.52
CA CYS A 25 -7.65 -2.20 -13.59
C CYS A 25 -7.00 -2.72 -14.86
N SER A 26 -7.80 -2.89 -15.92
CA SER A 26 -7.33 -3.35 -17.22
C SER A 26 -7.39 -2.21 -18.22
N CYS A 27 -6.32 -2.03 -18.98
CA CYS A 27 -6.26 -1.09 -20.10
C CYS A 27 -5.61 -1.78 -21.30
N SER A 28 -6.08 -1.44 -22.49
CA SER A 28 -5.51 -1.95 -23.73
C SER A 28 -4.47 -0.96 -24.25
N ILE A 29 -3.23 -1.39 -24.41
CA ILE A 29 -2.16 -0.55 -24.98
C ILE A 29 -2.34 -0.41 -26.50
N GLY A 30 -2.15 0.81 -27.02
CA GLY A 30 -2.06 1.05 -28.46
C GLY A 30 -0.80 0.40 -29.05
N SER A 31 -0.89 -0.10 -30.30
CA SER A 31 0.09 -1.00 -30.93
C SER A 31 1.54 -0.49 -31.09
N SER A 32 1.89 0.68 -30.58
CA SER A 32 3.21 1.32 -30.74
C SER A 32 3.90 1.73 -29.43
N SER A 33 3.22 1.66 -28.27
CA SER A 33 3.80 1.97 -26.96
C SER A 33 3.61 0.81 -26.00
N HIS A 34 4.70 0.19 -25.54
CA HIS A 34 4.70 -0.82 -24.47
C HIS A 34 4.46 -0.18 -23.09
N ALA A 35 3.44 0.66 -22.97
CA ALA A 35 3.11 1.41 -21.76
C ALA A 35 1.64 1.81 -21.74
N VAL A 36 1.09 1.94 -20.54
CA VAL A 36 -0.24 2.52 -20.28
C VAL A 36 -0.07 4.02 -20.16
N ALA A 37 -0.86 4.79 -20.91
CA ALA A 37 -0.76 6.24 -20.88
C ALA A 37 -1.08 6.78 -19.47
N LYS A 38 -0.33 7.79 -19.03
CA LYS A 38 -0.54 8.43 -17.71
C LYS A 38 -1.97 8.93 -17.51
N GLY A 39 -2.63 9.36 -18.58
CA GLY A 39 -4.03 9.80 -18.58
C GLY A 39 -5.01 8.67 -18.29
N ASP A 40 -4.73 7.46 -18.79
CA ASP A 40 -5.54 6.27 -18.51
C ASP A 40 -5.34 5.82 -17.06
N VAL A 41 -4.10 5.83 -16.56
CA VAL A 41 -3.79 5.54 -15.16
C VAL A 41 -4.50 6.55 -14.24
N ALA A 42 -4.38 7.84 -14.51
CA ALA A 42 -5.06 8.89 -13.76
C ALA A 42 -6.58 8.73 -13.77
N SER A 43 -7.16 8.40 -14.93
CA SER A 43 -8.60 8.15 -15.06
C SER A 43 -9.06 6.95 -14.24
N GLN A 44 -8.30 5.86 -14.23
CA GLN A 44 -8.60 4.68 -13.43
C GLN A 44 -8.55 5.00 -11.92
N ILE A 45 -7.57 5.80 -11.49
CA ILE A 45 -7.49 6.29 -10.09
C ILE A 45 -8.75 7.08 -9.74
N ILE A 46 -9.14 8.08 -10.54
CA ILE A 46 -10.36 8.89 -10.30
C ILE A 46 -11.63 8.04 -10.24
N GLN A 47 -11.72 7.01 -11.11
CA GLN A 47 -12.91 6.18 -11.21
C GLN A 47 -13.04 5.15 -10.09
N LYS A 48 -11.91 4.59 -9.65
CA LYS A 48 -11.88 3.42 -8.76
C LYS A 48 -11.55 3.77 -7.32
N MET A 49 -10.85 4.86 -7.08
CA MET A 49 -10.54 5.31 -5.73
C MET A 49 -11.66 6.21 -5.23
N THR A 50 -12.14 5.90 -4.04
CA THR A 50 -13.19 6.64 -3.36
C THR A 50 -12.88 6.50 -1.87
N ASP A 51 -12.85 7.63 -1.18
CA ASP A 51 -12.60 7.63 0.26
C ASP A 51 -13.79 7.04 1.04
N ALA A 52 -13.61 6.84 2.35
CA ALA A 52 -14.64 6.25 3.21
C ALA A 52 -15.93 7.09 3.29
N GLN A 53 -15.86 8.39 2.97
CA GLN A 53 -16.99 9.31 2.95
C GLN A 53 -17.62 9.43 1.55
N GLY A 54 -17.17 8.63 0.58
CA GLY A 54 -17.72 8.59 -0.77
C GLY A 54 -17.17 9.68 -1.70
N ASN A 55 -16.11 10.40 -1.32
CA ASN A 55 -15.50 11.41 -2.17
C ASN A 55 -14.52 10.78 -3.15
N LYS A 56 -14.54 11.29 -4.37
CA LYS A 56 -13.60 10.91 -5.42
C LYS A 56 -12.45 11.92 -5.48
N PRO A 57 -11.31 11.53 -6.05
CA PRO A 57 -10.26 12.48 -6.38
C PRO A 57 -10.77 13.59 -7.31
N ASP A 58 -10.51 14.84 -6.94
CA ASP A 58 -10.77 16.04 -7.76
C ASP A 58 -9.80 16.10 -8.95
N SER A 59 -8.57 15.65 -8.74
CA SER A 59 -7.52 15.59 -9.75
C SER A 59 -6.48 14.53 -9.43
N VAL A 60 -5.86 13.96 -10.45
CA VAL A 60 -4.74 13.02 -10.32
C VAL A 60 -3.63 13.43 -11.28
N ASP A 61 -2.40 13.50 -10.77
CA ASP A 61 -1.18 13.77 -11.52
C ASP A 61 -0.26 12.55 -11.45
N CYS A 62 0.14 12.04 -12.60
CA CYS A 62 1.08 10.91 -12.70
C CYS A 62 2.32 11.39 -13.47
N PRO A 63 3.54 11.08 -12.99
CA PRO A 63 4.79 11.66 -13.50
C PRO A 63 5.14 11.20 -14.92
N GLY A 64 4.53 10.11 -15.40
CA GLY A 64 4.77 9.55 -16.72
C GLY A 64 3.85 8.36 -17.00
N ASP A 65 4.03 7.77 -18.17
CA ASP A 65 3.31 6.55 -18.57
C ASP A 65 3.79 5.35 -17.74
N LEU A 66 2.91 4.38 -17.49
CA LEU A 66 3.23 3.16 -16.76
C LEU A 66 3.81 2.11 -17.71
N PRO A 67 5.08 1.70 -17.54
CA PRO A 67 5.67 0.66 -18.38
C PRO A 67 4.88 -0.66 -18.30
N ALA A 68 4.60 -1.29 -19.43
CA ALA A 68 3.85 -2.54 -19.50
C ALA A 68 4.73 -3.76 -19.19
N ASN A 69 5.37 -3.78 -18.02
CA ASN A 69 6.18 -4.89 -17.53
C ASN A 69 5.82 -5.21 -16.08
N VAL A 70 5.67 -6.49 -15.75
CA VAL A 70 5.33 -6.94 -14.39
C VAL A 70 6.32 -6.36 -13.38
N GLY A 71 5.80 -5.79 -12.30
CA GLY A 71 6.57 -5.10 -11.27
C GLY A 71 6.97 -3.66 -11.61
N ALA A 72 6.64 -3.13 -12.79
CA ALA A 72 6.75 -1.71 -13.07
C ALA A 72 5.92 -0.93 -12.06
N GLN A 73 6.47 0.19 -11.58
CA GLN A 73 5.80 1.04 -10.62
C GLN A 73 5.89 2.51 -11.03
N LEU A 74 4.86 3.27 -10.69
CA LEU A 74 4.92 4.72 -10.63
C LEU A 74 4.11 5.22 -9.44
N ASN A 75 4.44 6.42 -8.97
CA ASN A 75 3.72 7.09 -7.89
C ASN A 75 2.95 8.27 -8.49
N CYS A 76 1.62 8.20 -8.47
CA CYS A 76 0.76 9.33 -8.79
C CYS A 76 0.44 10.11 -7.52
N SER A 77 0.11 11.39 -7.68
CA SER A 77 -0.45 12.24 -6.64
C SER A 77 -1.92 12.50 -6.95
N MET A 78 -2.80 12.27 -5.99
CA MET A 78 -4.23 12.58 -6.12
C MET A 78 -4.64 13.66 -5.12
N LYS A 79 -5.62 14.48 -5.48
CA LYS A 79 -6.20 15.47 -4.57
C LYS A 79 -7.65 15.13 -4.26
N VAL A 80 -8.02 15.17 -2.99
CA VAL A 80 -9.40 14.99 -2.52
C VAL A 80 -9.70 16.13 -1.55
N LYS A 81 -10.70 16.98 -1.86
CA LYS A 81 -11.12 18.09 -0.99
C LYS A 81 -9.98 19.02 -0.58
N GLY A 82 -9.01 19.21 -1.47
CA GLY A 82 -7.82 20.05 -1.24
C GLY A 82 -6.67 19.39 -0.47
N ALA A 83 -6.84 18.16 0.04
CA ALA A 83 -5.75 17.36 0.59
C ALA A 83 -5.09 16.53 -0.52
N THR A 84 -3.77 16.33 -0.42
CA THR A 84 -2.96 15.58 -1.40
C THR A 84 -2.56 14.24 -0.82
N TYR A 85 -2.76 13.17 -1.60
CA TYR A 85 -2.46 11.79 -1.26
C TYR A 85 -1.59 11.16 -2.35
N ASN A 86 -0.76 10.17 -1.99
CA ASN A 86 0.07 9.45 -2.95
C ASN A 86 -0.56 8.10 -3.27
N VAL A 87 -0.51 7.70 -4.53
CA VAL A 87 -1.00 6.41 -5.02
C VAL A 87 0.15 5.72 -5.74
N ASN A 88 0.58 4.58 -5.22
CA ASN A 88 1.52 3.71 -5.91
C ASN A 88 0.74 2.79 -6.85
N VAL A 89 1.12 2.80 -8.13
CA VAL A 89 0.54 1.96 -9.17
C VAL A 89 1.56 0.89 -9.53
N THR A 90 1.19 -0.39 -9.44
CA THR A 90 2.08 -1.53 -9.72
C THR A 90 1.49 -2.43 -10.79
N VAL A 91 2.22 -2.71 -11.87
CA VAL A 91 1.80 -3.71 -12.86
C VAL A 91 1.90 -5.11 -12.27
N THR A 92 0.79 -5.84 -12.29
CA THR A 92 0.68 -7.20 -11.75
C THR A 92 0.70 -8.27 -12.85
N SER A 93 0.24 -7.95 -14.05
CA SER A 93 0.17 -8.89 -15.18
C SER A 93 0.10 -8.16 -16.51
N VAL A 94 0.64 -8.81 -17.56
CA VAL A 94 0.61 -8.33 -18.95
C VAL A 94 0.19 -9.49 -19.85
N ASP A 95 -0.98 -9.37 -20.47
CA ASP A 95 -1.61 -10.38 -21.31
C ASP A 95 -1.79 -9.82 -22.74
N GLY A 96 -0.76 -9.95 -23.58
CA GLY A 96 -0.73 -9.35 -24.93
C GLY A 96 -0.76 -7.82 -24.84
N SER A 97 -1.86 -7.22 -25.31
CA SER A 97 -2.09 -5.77 -25.21
C SER A 97 -2.81 -5.35 -23.93
N ASN A 98 -3.16 -6.28 -23.04
CA ASN A 98 -3.87 -5.94 -21.80
C ASN A 98 -2.89 -5.87 -20.63
N VAL A 99 -2.84 -4.72 -19.95
CA VAL A 99 -2.01 -4.54 -18.75
C VAL A 99 -2.94 -4.46 -17.54
N LYS A 100 -2.66 -5.30 -16.54
CA LYS A 100 -3.31 -5.29 -15.23
C LYS A 100 -2.39 -4.64 -14.22
N PHE A 101 -2.93 -3.72 -13.43
CA PHE A 101 -2.19 -3.07 -12.37
C PHE A 101 -3.07 -2.84 -11.13
N ASP A 102 -2.38 -2.78 -9.99
CA ASP A 102 -2.95 -2.45 -8.69
C ASP A 102 -2.65 -0.99 -8.35
N MET A 103 -3.53 -0.36 -7.58
CA MET A 103 -3.40 1.01 -7.12
C MET A 103 -3.58 1.00 -5.60
N VAL A 104 -2.59 1.51 -4.87
CA VAL A 104 -2.59 1.49 -3.40
C VAL A 104 -2.18 2.87 -2.89
N GLU A 105 -2.94 3.43 -1.95
CA GLU A 105 -2.54 4.66 -1.28
C GLU A 105 -1.24 4.44 -0.49
N THR A 106 -0.41 5.47 -0.42
CA THR A 106 0.87 5.37 0.28
C THR A 106 1.17 6.63 1.09
N VAL A 107 1.90 6.46 2.18
CA VAL A 107 2.55 7.55 2.92
C VAL A 107 3.99 7.64 2.45
N ASP A 108 4.44 8.83 2.08
CA ASP A 108 5.80 9.01 1.57
C ASP A 108 6.84 8.64 2.64
N LYS A 109 7.89 7.92 2.24
CA LYS A 109 8.95 7.47 3.13
C LYS A 109 9.59 8.60 3.94
N SER A 110 9.68 9.80 3.37
CA SER A 110 10.21 10.98 4.06
C SER A 110 9.25 11.50 5.12
N GLN A 111 7.94 11.45 4.84
CA GLN A 111 6.90 11.79 5.81
C GLN A 111 6.87 10.78 6.97
N VAL A 112 6.98 9.48 6.67
CA VAL A 112 7.07 8.43 7.69
C VAL A 112 8.32 8.65 8.57
N ALA A 113 9.48 8.89 7.94
CA ALA A 113 10.73 9.13 8.67
C ALA A 113 10.67 10.38 9.56
N ALA A 114 10.10 11.48 9.05
CA ALA A 114 9.89 12.71 9.81
C ALA A 114 8.96 12.48 11.01
N SER A 115 7.81 11.81 10.77
CA SER A 115 6.84 11.45 11.80
C SER A 115 7.50 10.65 12.93
N ILE A 116 8.29 9.62 12.61
CA ILE A 116 9.03 8.83 13.60
C ILE A 116 10.02 9.71 14.38
N SER A 117 10.80 10.56 13.68
CA SER A 117 11.78 11.45 14.31
C SER A 117 11.13 12.41 15.30
N ASP A 118 10.01 13.04 14.92
CA ASP A 118 9.28 13.98 15.76
C ASP A 118 8.65 13.26 16.96
N ASN A 119 8.09 12.07 16.77
CA ASN A 119 7.45 11.31 17.83
C ASN A 119 8.47 10.81 18.86
N ILE A 120 9.64 10.32 18.42
CA ILE A 120 10.75 9.99 19.33
C ILE A 120 11.19 11.23 20.11
N THR A 121 11.39 12.36 19.43
CA THR A 121 11.79 13.63 20.09
C THR A 121 10.79 14.04 21.17
N GLN A 122 9.49 13.89 20.93
CA GLN A 122 8.44 14.20 21.91
C GLN A 122 8.46 13.25 23.12
N GLN A 123 8.78 11.96 22.91
CA GLN A 123 8.78 10.97 23.98
C GLN A 123 10.04 11.03 24.87
N VAL A 124 11.21 11.27 24.27
CA VAL A 124 12.49 11.18 24.99
C VAL A 124 13.21 12.53 25.14
N GLY A 125 12.71 13.59 24.51
CA GLY A 125 13.28 14.95 24.57
C GLY A 125 14.48 15.20 23.66
N THR A 126 15.00 14.17 22.99
CA THR A 126 16.19 14.25 22.13
C THR A 126 15.85 13.83 20.72
N LYS A 127 16.29 14.63 19.73
CA LYS A 127 16.14 14.31 18.32
C LYS A 127 17.15 13.24 17.91
N PRO A 128 16.72 12.16 17.22
CA PRO A 128 17.65 11.17 16.71
C PRO A 128 18.52 11.75 15.58
N GLU A 129 19.69 11.16 15.36
CA GLU A 129 20.64 11.59 14.33
C GLU A 129 20.05 11.43 12.92
N SER A 130 19.38 10.30 12.67
CA SER A 130 18.64 10.10 11.42
C SER A 130 17.56 9.03 11.53
N VAL A 131 16.54 9.18 10.70
CA VAL A 131 15.57 8.11 10.40
C VAL A 131 15.49 8.00 8.88
N THR A 132 15.63 6.78 8.36
CA THR A 132 15.53 6.50 6.92
C THR A 132 14.63 5.31 6.68
N CYS A 133 13.60 5.47 5.85
CA CYS A 133 12.74 4.40 5.41
C CYS A 133 13.10 3.99 3.97
N PRO A 134 13.20 2.69 3.65
CA PRO A 134 13.65 2.22 2.35
C PRO A 134 12.64 2.50 1.23
N ASP A 135 11.36 2.52 1.58
CA ASP A 135 10.23 2.65 0.65
C ASP A 135 9.06 3.40 1.31
N ASN A 136 8.06 3.76 0.51
CA ASN A 136 6.81 4.34 0.97
C ASN A 136 5.99 3.30 1.76
N LEU A 137 5.25 3.76 2.76
CA LEU A 137 4.38 2.89 3.54
C LEU A 137 3.09 2.65 2.76
N LYS A 138 2.79 1.39 2.43
CA LYS A 138 1.54 1.01 1.77
C LYS A 138 0.37 1.16 2.74
N GLY A 139 -0.64 1.92 2.34
CA GLY A 139 -1.92 2.06 3.03
C GLY A 139 -2.78 0.82 2.87
N VAL A 140 -2.36 -0.28 3.48
CA VAL A 140 -3.12 -1.53 3.58
C VAL A 140 -3.04 -1.98 5.02
N GLN A 141 -4.18 -2.31 5.63
CA GLN A 141 -4.20 -2.77 7.02
C GLN A 141 -3.26 -3.98 7.20
N GLY A 142 -2.38 -3.89 8.21
CA GLY A 142 -1.36 -4.91 8.49
C GLY A 142 -0.11 -4.84 7.62
N ALA A 143 -0.03 -3.92 6.65
CA ALA A 143 1.21 -3.66 5.94
C ALA A 143 2.28 -3.14 6.90
N THR A 144 3.52 -3.59 6.68
CA THR A 144 4.67 -3.19 7.49
C THR A 144 5.78 -2.58 6.65
N LEU A 145 6.54 -1.68 7.26
CA LEU A 145 7.71 -1.05 6.67
C LEU A 145 8.82 -1.02 7.72
N ARG A 146 10.00 -1.48 7.32
CA ARG A 146 11.18 -1.51 8.19
C ARG A 146 12.08 -0.32 7.91
N CYS A 147 12.01 0.69 8.76
CA CYS A 147 12.89 1.84 8.72
C CYS A 147 14.14 1.62 9.57
N LYS A 148 15.15 2.46 9.35
CA LYS A 148 16.40 2.50 10.10
C LYS A 148 16.47 3.81 10.89
N LEU A 149 16.79 3.71 12.17
CA LEU A 149 16.99 4.80 13.10
C LEU A 149 18.47 4.81 13.53
N ILE A 150 19.09 5.99 13.58
CA ILE A 150 20.42 6.17 14.15
C ILE A 150 20.33 7.16 15.31
N THR A 151 20.82 6.76 16.47
CA THR A 151 20.90 7.60 17.67
C THR A 151 22.06 7.13 18.54
N ASP A 152 22.78 8.07 19.15
CA ASP A 152 23.98 7.80 19.97
C ASP A 152 25.01 6.91 19.27
N GLY A 153 25.21 7.13 17.97
CA GLY A 153 26.09 6.33 17.11
C GLY A 153 25.66 4.86 16.92
N LYS A 154 24.47 4.47 17.38
CA LYS A 154 23.92 3.11 17.24
C LYS A 154 22.79 3.09 16.21
N THR A 155 22.73 2.01 15.45
CA THR A 155 21.66 1.78 14.48
C THR A 155 20.61 0.87 15.09
N TYR A 156 19.34 1.25 14.99
CA TYR A 156 18.17 0.48 15.42
C TYR A 156 17.24 0.27 14.22
N GLY A 157 16.56 -0.87 14.18
CA GLY A 157 15.43 -1.04 13.29
C GLY A 157 14.16 -0.43 13.88
N VAL A 158 13.32 0.12 13.01
CA VAL A 158 11.99 0.61 13.37
C VAL A 158 10.95 -0.09 12.52
N THR A 159 10.07 -0.87 13.14
CA THR A 159 8.96 -1.53 12.47
C THR A 159 7.74 -0.62 12.50
N VAL A 160 7.34 -0.11 11.34
CA VAL A 160 6.09 0.64 11.16
C VAL A 160 5.01 -0.34 10.72
N SER A 161 3.83 -0.27 11.33
CA SER A 161 2.70 -1.16 11.00
C SER A 161 1.42 -0.35 10.83
N VAL A 162 0.75 -0.53 9.69
CA VAL A 162 -0.54 0.11 9.41
C VAL A 162 -1.64 -0.55 10.25
N THR A 163 -2.30 0.26 11.06
CA THR A 163 -3.40 -0.16 11.94
C THR A 163 -4.75 0.05 11.29
N GLY A 164 -4.86 0.98 10.34
CA GLY A 164 -6.10 1.30 9.66
C GLY A 164 -5.86 2.18 8.44
N VAL A 165 -6.85 2.18 7.55
CA VAL A 165 -6.92 3.11 6.42
C VAL A 165 -8.34 3.65 6.43
N ASP A 166 -8.48 4.92 6.80
CA ASP A 166 -9.77 5.61 6.87
C ASP A 166 -9.68 6.88 6.04
N ALA A 167 -10.62 7.07 5.11
CA ALA A 167 -10.79 8.34 4.42
C ALA A 167 -9.54 8.89 3.67
N GLY A 168 -8.69 8.03 3.12
CA GLY A 168 -7.41 8.46 2.53
C GLY A 168 -6.28 8.68 3.55
N THR A 169 -6.57 8.54 4.84
CA THR A 169 -5.59 8.60 5.92
C THR A 169 -5.13 7.20 6.26
N VAL A 170 -3.81 7.01 6.29
CA VAL A 170 -3.19 5.76 6.71
C VAL A 170 -2.76 5.91 8.16
N ASP A 171 -3.46 5.22 9.06
CA ASP A 171 -3.10 5.15 10.47
C ASP A 171 -2.04 4.07 10.67
N TYR A 172 -0.96 4.42 11.35
CA TYR A 172 0.11 3.48 11.66
C TYR A 172 0.72 3.75 13.03
N HIS A 173 1.29 2.70 13.62
CA HIS A 173 2.18 2.81 14.77
C HIS A 173 3.59 2.36 14.39
N PHE A 174 4.57 2.66 15.23
CA PHE A 174 5.92 2.17 15.06
C PHE A 174 6.48 1.62 16.37
N VAL A 175 7.38 0.64 16.25
CA VAL A 175 8.12 0.05 17.35
C VAL A 175 9.60 0.08 17.00
N VAL A 176 10.43 0.63 17.89
CA VAL A 176 11.89 0.59 17.78
C VAL A 176 12.37 -0.71 18.43
N ASP A 177 13.37 -1.36 17.83
CA ASP A 177 13.95 -2.56 18.43
C ASP A 177 14.54 -2.29 19.81
N ASP A 178 14.45 -3.29 20.70
CA ASP A 178 15.06 -3.24 22.03
C ASP A 178 16.60 -3.19 21.97
N GLN A 179 17.19 -3.71 20.90
CA GLN A 179 18.64 -3.79 20.71
C GLN A 179 19.05 -3.19 19.37
N PRO A 180 20.25 -2.57 19.30
CA PRO A 180 20.77 -2.06 18.05
C PRO A 180 21.07 -3.23 17.09
N SER A 181 20.96 -2.97 15.78
CA SER A 181 21.32 -3.94 14.75
C SER A 181 22.81 -4.29 14.87
N SER A 182 23.11 -5.59 14.91
CA SER A 182 24.48 -6.07 14.77
C SER A 182 25.04 -5.62 13.41
N SER A 183 26.10 -4.82 13.46
CA SER A 183 26.83 -4.37 12.27
C SER A 183 27.60 -5.51 11.60
#